data_AF-A0A2S9GP27-F1
#
_entry.id   AF-A0A2S9GP27-F1
#
_cell.length_a   1.000
_cell.length_b   1.000
_cell.length_c   1.000
_cell.angle_alpha   90.00
_cell.angle_beta   90.00
_cell.angle_gamma   90.00
#
_symmetry.space_group_name_H-M   'P 1'
#
loop_
_entity.id
_entity.type
_entity.pdbx_description
1 polymer ?
#
loop_
_entity_poly.entity_id
_entity_poly.type
_entity_poly.pdbx_seq_one_letter_code
_entity_poly.pdbx_strand_id
1 'polypeptide(L)' 'PTRLRPADLLHVTDRFADDVLGGDYNHLLPAGGPLAAERWFTRLHGNDELDVWLISWVPDRSTELHDHGGSLGALTV' A
#
# COMPACT_ATOMS: atom_id res chain seq x y z
N PRO A 1 0.06 -9.63 -20.01
CA PRO A 1 -0.42 -10.20 -18.73
C PRO A 1 0.71 -10.27 -17.71
N THR A 2 0.48 -9.84 -16.46
CA THR A 2 1.48 -9.97 -15.39
C THR A 2 1.79 -11.45 -15.13
N ARG A 3 3.01 -11.72 -14.67
CA ARG A 3 3.41 -13.06 -14.20
C ARG A 3 2.98 -13.33 -12.76
N LEU A 4 2.58 -12.27 -12.03
CA LEU A 4 2.18 -12.35 -10.63
C LEU A 4 0.76 -12.88 -10.50
N ARG A 5 0.53 -13.67 -9.45
CA ARG A 5 -0.77 -14.18 -9.04
C ARG A 5 -1.19 -13.52 -7.72
N PRO A 6 -2.46 -13.58 -7.33
CA PRO A 6 -2.92 -12.99 -6.07
C PRO A 6 -2.12 -13.45 -4.83
N ALA A 7 -1.69 -14.70 -4.78
CA ALA A 7 -0.85 -15.21 -3.68
C ALA A 7 0.54 -14.55 -3.63
N ASP A 8 1.12 -14.25 -4.81
CA ASP A 8 2.40 -13.56 -4.89
C ASP A 8 2.24 -12.10 -4.41
N LEU A 9 1.10 -11.45 -4.72
CA LEU A 9 0.78 -10.11 -4.24
C LEU A 9 0.57 -10.07 -2.72
N LEU A 10 -0.14 -11.04 -2.13
CA LEU A 10 -0.32 -11.15 -0.68
C LEU A 10 1.01 -11.30 0.05
N HIS A 11 1.89 -12.18 -0.45
CA HIS A 11 3.22 -12.37 0.12
C HIS A 11 4.07 -11.08 0.04
N VAL A 12 4.00 -10.37 -1.09
CA VAL A 12 4.68 -9.08 -1.25
C VAL A 12 4.13 -8.06 -0.26
N THR A 13 2.81 -7.93 -0.12
CA THR A 13 2.22 -6.96 0.82
C THR A 13 2.61 -7.26 2.27
N ASP A 14 2.63 -8.53 2.69
CA ASP A 14 3.04 -8.91 4.05
C ASP A 14 4.51 -8.56 4.30
N ARG A 15 5.41 -8.86 3.36
CA ARG A 15 6.83 -8.50 3.47
C ARG A 15 7.03 -6.98 3.62
N PHE A 16 6.35 -6.18 2.80
CA PHE A 16 6.44 -4.72 2.92
C PHE A 16 5.81 -4.20 4.21
N ALA A 17 4.76 -4.85 4.73
CA ALA A 17 4.19 -4.50 6.02
C ALA A 17 5.19 -4.75 7.15
N ASP A 18 5.88 -5.90 7.13
CA ASP A 18 6.96 -6.20 8.08
C ASP A 18 8.09 -5.16 8.00
N ASP A 19 8.55 -4.80 6.81
CA ASP A 19 9.59 -3.76 6.60
C ASP A 19 9.12 -2.38 7.14
N VAL A 20 7.85 -2.01 6.94
CA VAL A 20 7.26 -0.78 7.50
C VAL A 20 7.24 -0.82 9.03
N LEU A 21 6.81 -1.95 9.62
CA LEU A 21 6.81 -2.14 11.07
C LEU A 21 8.22 -2.17 11.66
N GLY A 22 9.20 -2.66 10.89
CA GLY A 22 10.63 -2.64 11.21
C GLY A 22 11.25 -1.24 11.15
N GLY A 23 10.57 -0.27 10.52
CA GLY A 23 10.99 1.12 10.45
C GLY A 23 11.85 1.47 9.23
N ASP A 24 12.02 0.55 8.28
CA ASP A 24 12.81 0.77 7.06
C ASP A 24 12.25 1.93 6.23
N TYR A 25 10.95 2.18 6.35
CA TYR A 25 10.23 3.25 5.66
C TYR A 25 9.92 4.49 6.54
N ASN A 26 10.50 4.61 7.73
CA ASN A 26 10.25 5.75 8.63
C ASN A 26 10.56 7.11 7.98
N HIS A 27 11.54 7.14 7.08
CA HIS A 27 11.92 8.34 6.33
C HIS A 27 10.85 8.82 5.34
N LEU A 28 9.86 7.98 5.01
CA LEU A 28 8.72 8.34 4.16
C LEU A 28 7.50 8.79 4.97
N LEU A 29 7.47 8.56 6.28
CA LEU A 29 6.33 8.91 7.13
C LEU A 29 6.31 10.43 7.38
N PRO A 30 5.12 11.05 7.46
CA PRO A 30 5.02 12.43 7.89
C PRO A 30 5.54 12.58 9.32
N ALA A 31 6.10 13.75 9.63
CA ALA A 31 6.53 14.05 11.00
C ALA A 31 5.33 13.94 11.96
N GLY A 32 5.42 13.02 12.93
CA GLY A 32 4.34 12.72 13.87
C GLY A 32 3.36 11.63 13.43
N GLY A 33 3.60 10.95 12.30
CA GLY A 33 2.78 9.86 11.79
C GLY A 33 1.76 10.28 10.73
N PRO A 34 0.86 9.37 10.30
CA PRO A 34 -0.14 9.67 9.28
C PRO A 34 -1.08 10.80 9.67
N LEU A 35 -1.59 11.54 8.67
CA LEU A 35 -2.55 12.62 8.89
C LEU A 35 -3.84 12.08 9.52
N ALA A 36 -4.32 12.74 10.58
CA ALA A 36 -5.50 12.26 11.34
C ALA A 36 -6.85 12.66 10.72
N ALA A 37 -6.87 13.70 9.86
CA ALA A 37 -8.11 14.24 9.28
C ALA A 37 -8.35 13.79 7.83
N GLU A 38 -7.30 13.34 7.14
CA GLU A 38 -7.37 12.97 5.73
C GLU A 38 -6.55 11.72 5.47
N ARG A 39 -6.96 10.96 4.45
CA ARG A 39 -6.15 9.86 3.95
C ARG A 39 -4.81 10.42 3.45
N TRP A 40 -3.75 9.73 3.84
CA TRP A 40 -2.40 9.95 3.34
C TRP A 40 -1.90 8.68 2.66
N PHE A 41 -1.04 8.83 1.66
CA PHE A 41 -0.43 7.70 0.99
C PHE A 41 0.97 8.04 0.49
N THR A 42 1.82 7.03 0.41
CA THR A 42 3.14 7.12 -0.22
C THR A 42 3.45 5.82 -0.95
N ARG A 43 4.27 5.90 -2.00
CA ARG A 43 4.74 4.71 -2.72
C ARG A 43 5.98 4.17 -2.03
N LEU A 44 5.93 2.89 -1.63
CA LEU A 44 7.06 2.18 -1.03
C LEU A 44 8.00 1.59 -2.09
N HIS A 45 7.42 1.11 -3.20
CA HIS A 45 8.14 0.52 -4.31
C HIS A 45 7.35 0.66 -5.62
N GLY A 46 8.06 0.73 -6.74
CA GLY A 46 7.45 0.73 -8.06
C GLY A 46 8.43 0.24 -9.12
N ASN A 47 7.97 -0.67 -9.98
CA ASN A 47 8.68 -1.12 -11.17
C ASN A 47 7.68 -1.45 -12.29
N ASP A 48 8.18 -1.99 -13.40
CA ASP A 48 7.34 -2.31 -14.57
C ASP A 48 6.29 -3.41 -14.32
N GLU A 49 6.42 -4.19 -13.23
CA GLU A 49 5.53 -5.32 -12.93
C GLU A 49 4.52 -5.02 -11.80
N LEU A 50 4.88 -4.18 -10.82
CA LEU A 50 4.04 -3.86 -9.67
C LEU A 50 4.40 -2.53 -8.98
N ASP A 51 3.41 -1.89 -8.38
CA ASP A 51 3.58 -0.80 -7.41
C ASP A 51 3.10 -1.25 -6.02
N VAL A 52 3.82 -0.86 -4.96
CA VAL A 52 3.42 -1.05 -3.56
C VAL A 52 3.23 0.30 -2.89
N TRP A 53 2.08 0.50 -2.27
CA TRP A 53 1.70 1.75 -1.61
C TRP A 53 1.37 1.50 -0.14
N LEU A 54 1.80 2.43 0.71
CA LEU A 54 1.30 2.55 2.08
C LEU A 54 0.19 3.60 2.08
N ILE A 55 -0.97 3.25 2.64
CA ILE A 55 -2.15 4.10 2.65
C ILE A 55 -2.71 4.14 4.07
N SER A 56 -2.92 5.34 4.62
CA SER A 56 -3.64 5.52 5.87
C SER A 56 -5.14 5.62 5.63
N TRP A 57 -5.93 5.07 6.53
CA TRP A 57 -7.37 5.25 6.55
C TRP A 57 -7.76 5.97 7.83
N VAL A 58 -8.58 7.00 7.71
CA VAL A 58 -9.16 7.72 8.84
C VAL A 58 -10.67 7.44 8.86
N PRO A 59 -11.33 7.55 10.02
CA PRO A 59 -12.78 7.44 10.09
C PRO A 59 -13.46 8.35 9.05
N ASP A 60 -14.56 7.88 8.47
CA ASP A 60 -15.37 8.63 7.51
C ASP A 60 -14.65 9.03 6.20
N ARG A 61 -13.51 8.40 5.89
CA ARG A 61 -12.86 8.48 4.56
C ARG A 61 -12.82 7.11 3.91
N SER A 62 -13.32 7.04 2.68
CA SER A 62 -13.34 5.81 1.86
C SER A 62 -12.93 6.13 0.43
N THR A 63 -12.64 5.08 -0.35
CA THR A 63 -12.65 5.16 -1.81
C THR A 63 -14.04 4.84 -2.33
N GLU A 64 -14.46 5.53 -3.38
CA GLU A 64 -15.63 5.10 -4.16
C GLU A 64 -15.40 3.72 -4.77
N LEU A 65 -16.48 3.06 -5.18
CA LEU A 65 -16.37 1.79 -5.92
C LEU A 65 -15.66 2.02 -7.25
N HIS A 66 -14.63 1.22 -7.52
CA HIS A 66 -13.85 1.26 -8.76
C HIS A 66 -13.38 -0.15 -9.14
N ASP A 67 -13.07 -0.36 -10.41
CA ASP A 67 -12.37 -1.55 -10.86
C ASP A 67 -10.83 -1.36 -10.75
N HIS A 68 -10.08 -2.39 -11.11
CA HIS A 68 -8.60 -2.37 -11.08
C HIS A 68 -8.00 -2.11 -12.46
N GLY A 69 -8.78 -1.68 -13.47
CA GLY A 69 -8.28 -1.37 -14.81
C GLY A 69 -7.57 -2.52 -15.53
N GLY A 70 -7.88 -3.77 -15.21
CA GLY A 70 -7.21 -4.96 -15.73
C GLY A 70 -5.99 -5.43 -14.93
N SER A 71 -5.64 -4.74 -13.83
CA SER A 71 -4.63 -5.17 -12.87
C SER A 71 -5.22 -6.11 -11.81
N LEU A 72 -4.32 -6.77 -11.08
CA LEU A 72 -4.64 -7.53 -9.86
C LEU A 72 -4.29 -6.66 -8.63
N GLY A 73 -5.01 -6.84 -7.53
CA GLY A 73 -4.77 -6.14 -6.27
C GLY A 73 -4.78 -7.11 -5.08
N ALA A 74 -3.95 -6.79 -4.08
CA ALA A 74 -3.98 -7.41 -2.75
C ALA A 74 -3.68 -6.32 -1.71
N LEU A 75 -4.13 -6.53 -0.47
CA LEU A 75 -3.92 -5.63 0.65
C LEU A 75 -3.72 -6.45 1.94
N THR A 76 -2.96 -5.89 2.87
CA THR A 76 -2.77 -6.37 4.24
C THR A 76 -2.97 -5.18 5.19
N VAL A 77 -3.42 -5.41 6.43
CA VAL A 77 -3.87 -4.37 7.39
C VAL A 77 -3.31 -4.57 8.79
#